data_AF-A0A1M5PJY2-F1
#
_entry.id   AF-A0A1M5PJY2-F1
#
_cell.length_a   1.000
_cell.length_b   1.000
_cell.length_c   1.000
_cell.angle_alpha   90.00
_cell.angle_beta   90.00
_cell.angle_gamma   90.00
#
_symmetry.space_group_name_H-M   'P 1'
#
loop_
_entity.id
_entity.type
_entity.pdbx_description
1 polymer ?
#
loop_
_entity_poly.entity_id
_entity_poly.type
_entity_poly.pdbx_seq_one_letter_code
_entity_poly.pdbx_strand_id
1 'polypeptide(L)' 'MLGNKMKKIPAIALITLVACTCAAAVAGPAPWFKWRSKLNGKQVCSQTPLGPGWEKASDAFKDPHCSKPAPSPR' A
#
# COMPACT_ATOMS: atom_id res chain seq x y z
N MET A 1 -39.55 24.95 -3.21
CA MET A 1 -39.58 23.81 -2.28
C MET A 1 -39.38 22.52 -3.09
N LEU A 2 -38.15 22.11 -3.35
CA LEU A 2 -37.88 20.84 -4.03
C LEU A 2 -37.98 19.70 -3.00
N GLY A 3 -39.14 19.07 -2.92
CA GLY A 3 -39.39 17.96 -2.01
C GLY A 3 -38.59 16.73 -2.41
N ASN A 4 -37.49 16.47 -1.70
CA ASN A 4 -36.71 15.25 -1.86
C ASN A 4 -37.54 14.06 -1.37
N LYS A 5 -38.23 13.35 -2.28
CA LYS A 5 -38.89 12.08 -2.01
C LYS A 5 -37.82 11.05 -1.63
N MET A 6 -37.64 10.79 -0.34
CA MET A 6 -36.79 9.68 0.13
C MET A 6 -37.41 8.35 -0.33
N LYS A 7 -36.91 7.80 -1.45
CA LYS A 7 -37.22 6.45 -1.90
C LYS A 7 -36.55 5.46 -0.94
N LYS A 8 -37.34 4.60 -0.31
CA LYS A 8 -36.82 3.55 0.59
C LYS A 8 -35.92 2.62 -0.23
N ILE A 9 -34.62 2.65 0.06
CA ILE A 9 -33.66 1.75 -0.59
C ILE A 9 -33.92 0.34 -0.04
N PRO A 10 -34.23 -0.65 -0.90
CA PRO A 10 -34.43 -2.01 -0.44
C PRO A 10 -33.14 -2.55 0.19
N ALA A 11 -33.24 -3.27 1.31
CA ALA A 11 -32.08 -3.80 2.03
C ALA A 11 -31.13 -4.60 1.12
N ILE A 12 -31.69 -5.29 0.11
CA ILE A 12 -30.94 -6.01 -0.92
C ILE A 12 -30.03 -5.05 -1.71
N ALA A 13 -30.51 -3.87 -2.14
CA ALA A 13 -29.69 -2.91 -2.86
C ALA A 13 -28.54 -2.36 -1.99
N LEU A 14 -28.76 -2.21 -0.68
CA LEU A 14 -27.71 -1.81 0.25
C LEU A 14 -26.65 -2.90 0.44
N ILE A 15 -27.08 -4.15 0.61
CA ILE A 15 -26.19 -5.31 0.75
C ILE A 15 -25.34 -5.50 -0.53
N THR A 16 -25.97 -5.39 -1.70
CA THR A 16 -25.27 -5.53 -2.98
C THR A 16 -24.21 -4.45 -3.17
N LEU A 17 -24.52 -3.20 -2.79
CA LEU A 17 -23.58 -2.10 -2.85
C LEU A 17 -22.37 -2.31 -1.93
N VAL A 18 -22.60 -2.77 -0.68
CA VAL A 18 -21.52 -3.06 0.27
C VAL A 18 -20.64 -4.20 -0.24
N ALA A 19 -21.23 -5.28 -0.75
CA ALA A 19 -20.49 -6.42 -1.29
C ALA A 19 -19.58 -6.02 -2.48
N CYS A 20 -20.06 -5.17 -3.38
CA CYS A 20 -19.26 -4.66 -4.49
C CYS A 20 -18.06 -3.80 -4.02
N THR A 21 -18.21 -3.01 -2.96
CA THR A 21 -17.12 -2.15 -2.47
C THR A 21 -16.00 -2.93 -1.78
N CYS A 22 -16.29 -4.06 -1.14
CA CYS A 22 -15.27 -4.89 -0.48
C CYS A 22 -14.33 -5.59 -1.48
N ALA A 23 -14.80 -5.90 -2.68
CA ALA A 23 -14.01 -6.60 -3.69
C ALA A 23 -12.91 -5.72 -4.33
N ALA A 24 -12.95 -4.40 -4.15
CA ALA A 24 -12.04 -3.47 -4.82
C ALA A 24 -10.68 -3.28 -4.10
N ALA A 25 -10.53 -3.78 -2.87
CA ALA A 25 -9.31 -3.56 -2.07
C ALA A 25 -8.30 -4.71 -2.22
N VAL A 26 -7.81 -4.95 -3.44
CA VAL A 26 -6.70 -5.88 -3.69
C VAL A 26 -5.40 -5.08 -3.75
N ALA A 27 -4.82 -4.77 -2.60
CA ALA A 27 -3.49 -4.18 -2.53
C ALA A 27 -2.43 -5.30 -2.64
N GLY A 28 -1.51 -5.17 -3.60
CA GLY A 28 -0.31 -6.01 -3.63
C GLY A 28 0.58 -5.77 -2.40
N PRO A 29 1.43 -6.74 -2.01
CA PRO A 29 2.37 -6.53 -0.91
C PRO A 29 3.31 -5.37 -1.23
N ALA A 30 3.42 -4.41 -0.31
CA ALA A 30 4.23 -3.23 -0.54
C ALA A 30 5.74 -3.56 -0.56
N PRO A 31 6.51 -2.91 -1.46
CA PRO A 31 7.91 -3.24 -1.69
C PRO A 31 8.82 -2.82 -0.52
N TRP A 32 9.88 -3.59 -0.31
CA TRP A 32 10.92 -3.32 0.70
C TRP A 32 12.17 -2.75 0.06
N PHE A 33 12.91 -1.88 0.76
CA PHE A 33 14.13 -1.26 0.24
C PHE A 33 15.25 -1.30 1.28
N LYS A 34 16.50 -1.43 0.82
CA LYS A 34 17.66 -1.18 1.66
C LYS A 34 17.86 0.32 1.78
N TRP A 35 17.98 0.78 3.01
CA TRP A 35 18.32 2.15 3.36
C TRP A 35 19.71 2.18 3.94
N ARG A 36 20.53 3.13 3.50
CA ARG A 36 21.87 3.37 4.02
C ARG A 36 21.88 4.63 4.88
N SER A 37 22.43 4.52 6.07
CA SER A 37 22.65 5.66 6.96
C SER A 37 23.71 6.58 6.39
N LYS A 38 23.41 7.86 6.28
CA LYS A 38 24.37 8.89 5.82
C LYS A 38 25.46 9.15 6.86
N LEU A 39 25.21 8.83 8.14
CA LEU A 39 26.15 9.09 9.24
C LEU A 39 27.26 8.03 9.34
N ASN A 40 26.93 6.76 9.08
CA ASN A 40 27.84 5.64 9.34
C ASN A 40 27.80 4.51 8.30
N GLY A 41 27.05 4.68 7.22
CA GLY A 41 26.97 3.69 6.14
C GLY A 41 26.23 2.40 6.48
N LYS A 42 25.70 2.24 7.70
CA LYS A 42 24.93 1.03 8.07
C LYS A 42 23.70 0.89 7.18
N GLN A 43 23.41 -0.36 6.80
CA GLN A 43 22.25 -0.69 5.99
C GLN A 43 21.15 -1.35 6.82
N VAL A 44 19.90 -0.99 6.55
CA VAL A 44 18.71 -1.62 7.14
C VAL A 44 17.65 -1.81 6.07
N CYS A 45 16.74 -2.77 6.26
CA CYS A 45 15.61 -2.99 5.35
C CYS A 45 14.37 -2.30 5.93
N SER A 46 13.68 -1.50 5.11
CA SER A 46 12.42 -0.86 5.48
C SER A 46 11.53 -0.64 4.26
N GLN A 47 10.22 -0.83 4.44
CA GLN A 47 9.21 -0.51 3.44
C GLN A 47 9.03 1.00 3.27
N THR A 48 9.15 1.76 4.35
CA THR A 48 8.94 3.22 4.38
C THR A 48 10.26 3.99 4.53
N PRO A 49 10.29 5.27 4.08
CA PRO A 49 11.45 6.14 4.31
C PRO A 49 11.77 6.33 5.79
N LEU A 50 13.06 6.25 6.13
CA LEU A 50 13.56 6.39 7.49
C LEU A 50 13.92 7.84 7.89
N GLY A 51 13.60 8.80 7.01
CA GLY A 51 13.86 10.23 7.22
C GLY A 51 15.16 10.74 6.59
N PRO A 52 15.50 12.02 6.81
CA PRO A 52 16.56 12.73 6.08
C PRO A 52 17.98 12.16 6.25
N GLY A 53 18.24 11.48 7.37
CA GLY A 53 19.52 10.84 7.68
C GLY A 53 19.81 9.55 6.90
N TRP A 54 18.88 9.12 6.04
CA TRP A 54 18.97 7.89 5.27
C TRP A 54 18.85 8.17 3.77
N GLU A 55 19.43 7.28 2.98
CA GLU A 55 19.28 7.26 1.52
C GLU A 55 18.89 5.87 1.05
N LYS A 56 18.09 5.80 -0.03
CA LYS A 56 17.74 4.52 -0.65
C LYS A 56 18.97 3.98 -1.36
N ALA A 57 19.36 2.75 -1.02
CA ALA A 57 20.60 2.13 -1.49
C ALA A 57 20.36 0.94 -2.44
N SER A 58 19.10 0.63 -2.77
CA SER A 58 18.74 -0.50 -3.60
C SER A 58 17.38 -0.31 -4.30
N ASP A 59 17.14 -1.17 -5.29
CA ASP A 59 15.80 -1.44 -5.82
C ASP A 59 14.90 -2.17 -4.80
N ALA A 60 13.67 -2.47 -5.23
CA ALA A 60 12.64 -3.11 -4.43
C ALA A 60 12.92 -4.60 -4.15
N PHE A 61 12.49 -5.05 -2.98
CA PHE A 61 12.48 -6.44 -2.51
C PHE A 61 11.06 -6.86 -2.13
N LYS A 62 10.82 -8.18 -2.14
CA LYS A 62 9.52 -8.76 -1.77
C LYS A 62 9.36 -9.01 -0.27
N ASP A 63 10.45 -8.98 0.49
CA ASP A 63 10.50 -9.48 1.86
C ASP A 63 11.18 -8.49 2.83
N PRO A 64 10.82 -8.54 4.13
CA PRO A 64 11.34 -7.63 5.15
C PRO A 64 12.83 -7.77 5.45
N HIS A 65 13.48 -8.83 4.96
CA HIS A 65 14.92 -9.02 5.11
C HIS A 65 15.69 -8.55 3.87
N CYS A 66 15.02 -7.98 2.87
CA CYS A 66 15.62 -7.55 1.61
C CYS A 66 16.53 -8.64 1.00
N SER A 67 16.05 -9.90 1.01
CA SER A 67 16.78 -11.08 0.54
C SER A 67 16.29 -11.58 -0.83
N LYS A 68 15.06 -11.26 -1.22
CA LYS A 68 14.41 -11.68 -2.47
C LYS A 68 14.09 -10.44 -3.32
N PRO A 69 14.82 -10.18 -4.42
CA PRO A 69 14.53 -9.07 -5.31
C PRO A 69 13.09 -9.07 -5.79
N ALA A 70 12.48 -7.89 -5.90
CA ALA A 70 11.21 -7.75 -6.60
C ALA A 70 11.42 -8.02 -8.10
N PRO A 71 10.41 -8.55 -8.82
CA PRO A 71 10.45 -8.61 -10.27
C PRO A 71 10.66 -7.21 -10.82
N SER A 72 11.45 -7.10 -11.88
CA SER A 72 11.57 -5.82 -12.59
C SER A 72 10.19 -5.36 -13.05
N PRO A 73 9.86 -4.06 -12.93
CA PRO A 73 8.69 -3.51 -13.58
C PRO A 73 8.89 -3.73 -15.10
N ARG A 74 8.06 -4.59 -15.68
CA ARG A 74 8.13 -4.98 -17.09
C ARG A 74 7.45 -3.94 -17.96
#